data_AF-A0A8I1UT28-F1
#
_entry.id   AF-A0A8I1UT28-F1
#
_cell.length_a   1.000
_cell.length_b   1.000
_cell.length_c   1.000
_cell.angle_alpha   90.00
_cell.angle_beta   90.00
_cell.angle_gamma   90.00
#
_symmetry.space_group_name_H-M   'P 1'
#
loop_
_entity.id
_entity.type
_entity.pdbx_description
1 polymer ?
#
loop_
_entity_poly.entity_id
_entity_poly.type
_entity_poly.pdbx_seq_one_letter_code
_entity_poly.pdbx_strand_id
1 'polypeptide(L)'
;MIVFAPGGVGQPALNAIMSRDMPADEQGEIHGTSSSITSPTSVAALWAMPNLFGWFTAPEAPSYFPGAAFPAAALCELGALAIFAIAA
;
A
#
# COMPACT_ATOMS: atom_id res chain seq x y z
N MET A 1 -6.54 7.47 -17.92
CA MET A 1 -6.19 8.73 -17.22
C MET A 1 -7.34 9.27 -16.37
N ILE A 2 -8.60 9.21 -16.80
CA ILE A 2 -9.77 9.56 -15.96
C ILE A 2 -9.88 8.69 -14.69
N VAL A 3 -9.60 7.38 -14.77
CA VAL A 3 -9.65 6.46 -13.61
C VAL A 3 -8.52 6.73 -12.59
N PHE A 4 -7.39 7.27 -13.02
CA PHE A 4 -6.23 7.54 -12.14
C PHE A 4 -6.32 8.92 -11.47
N ALA A 5 -7.14 9.84 -12.03
CA ALA A 5 -7.28 11.20 -11.53
C ALA A 5 -7.79 11.30 -10.08
N PRO A 6 -8.77 10.49 -9.62
CA PRO A 6 -9.15 10.45 -8.20
C PRO A 6 -8.05 9.87 -7.31
N GLY A 7 -7.30 8.87 -7.80
CA GLY A 7 -6.19 8.25 -7.06
C GLY A 7 -5.04 9.20 -6.80
N GLY A 8 -4.75 10.10 -7.75
CA GLY A 8 -3.67 11.09 -7.62
C GLY A 8 -3.92 12.18 -6.56
N VAL A 9 -5.18 12.43 -6.17
CA VAL A 9 -5.54 13.46 -5.19
C VAL A 9 -5.88 12.90 -3.80
N GLY A 10 -6.04 11.58 -3.68
CA GLY A 10 -6.39 10.92 -2.42
C GLY A 10 -5.34 11.13 -1.32
N GLN A 11 -4.06 10.84 -1.62
CA GLN A 11 -2.99 10.97 -0.62
C GLN A 11 -2.78 12.43 -0.15
N PRO A 12 -2.72 13.45 -1.03
CA PRO A 12 -2.68 14.84 -0.60
C PRO A 12 -3.91 15.27 0.23
N ALA A 13 -5.11 14.79 -0.12
CA ALA A 13 -6.32 15.11 0.62
C ALA A 13 -6.30 14.51 2.04
N LEU A 14 -5.87 13.25 2.19
CA LEU A 14 -5.70 12.61 3.49
C LEU A 14 -4.67 13.35 4.35
N ASN A 15 -3.52 13.70 3.77
CA ASN A 15 -2.51 14.48 4.49
C ASN A 15 -3.04 15.86 4.92
N ALA A 16 -3.85 16.52 4.09
CA ALA A 16 -4.47 17.79 4.43
C ALA A 16 -5.48 17.68 5.58
N ILE A 17 -6.26 16.59 5.63
CA ILE A 17 -7.17 16.31 6.75
C ILE A 17 -6.36 16.06 8.03
N MET A 18 -5.35 15.19 7.98
CA MET A 18 -4.48 14.88 9.12
C MET A 18 -3.76 16.12 9.67
N SER A 19 -3.21 16.97 8.80
CA SER A 19 -2.55 18.22 9.21
C SER A 19 -3.52 19.27 9.77
N ARG A 20 -4.80 19.25 9.40
CA ARG A 20 -5.80 20.20 9.91
C ARG A 20 -6.20 19.89 11.35
N ASP A 21 -6.23 18.61 11.70
CA ASP A 21 -6.72 18.13 12.99
C ASP A 21 -5.61 18.08 14.06
N MET A 22 -4.37 18.44 13.71
CA MET A 22 -3.19 18.38 14.58
C MET A 22 -2.51 19.76 14.74
N PRO A 23 -2.07 20.13 15.96
CA PRO A 23 -1.23 21.30 16.20
C PRO A 23 0.05 21.33 15.35
N ALA A 24 0.54 22.53 15.01
CA ALA A 24 1.69 22.70 14.12
C ALA A 24 3.00 22.08 14.67
N ASP A 25 3.12 22.01 15.99
CA ASP A 25 4.22 21.39 16.73
C ASP A 25 4.18 19.85 16.71
N GLU A 26 3.03 19.23 16.43
CA GLU A 26 2.85 17.76 16.43
C GLU A 26 2.82 17.15 15.01
N GLN A 27 2.78 17.98 13.95
CA GLN A 27 2.70 17.48 12.57
C GLN A 27 3.88 16.57 12.18
N GLY A 28 5.07 16.82 12.76
CA GLY A 28 6.25 15.97 12.55
C GLY A 28 6.11 14.57 13.17
N GLU A 29 5.38 14.44 14.28
CA GLU A 29 5.16 13.18 14.97
C GLU A 29 4.19 12.28 14.19
N ILE A 30 3.11 12.86 13.66
CA ILE A 30 2.12 12.14 12.85
C ILE A 30 2.72 11.68 11.51
N HIS A 31 3.46 12.54 10.81
CA HIS A 31 4.14 12.16 9.57
C HIS A 31 5.29 11.18 9.82
N GLY A 32 6.01 11.35 10.94
CA GLY A 32 7.02 10.42 11.41
C GLY A 32 6.45 9.03 11.65
N THR A 33 5.32 8.94 12.35
CA THR A 33 4.61 7.68 12.65
C THR A 33 4.13 6.99 11.38
N SER A 34 3.51 7.72 10.45
CA SER A 34 3.08 7.20 9.15
C SER A 34 4.27 6.66 8.33
N SER A 35 5.39 7.39 8.32
CA SER A 35 6.62 6.96 7.66
C SER A 35 7.24 5.71 8.31
N SER A 36 7.22 5.64 9.65
CA SER A 36 7.70 4.49 10.41
C SER A 36 6.90 3.22 10.13
N ILE A 37 5.59 3.32 9.88
CA ILE A 37 4.74 2.17 9.50
C ILE A 37 4.97 1.78 8.02
N THR A 38 5.12 2.76 7.14
CA THR A 38 5.30 2.53 5.70
C THR A 38 6.67 1.91 5.37
N SER A 39 7.72 2.27 6.12
CA SER A 39 9.10 1.81 5.90
C SER A 39 9.25 0.28 5.93
N PRO A 40 8.88 -0.45 7.00
CA PRO A 40 8.98 -1.91 7.04
C PRO A 40 8.08 -2.59 6.01
N THR A 41 6.90 -2.00 5.74
CA THR A 41 5.96 -2.49 4.72
C THR A 41 6.61 -2.46 3.33
N SER A 42 7.35 -1.39 3.03
CA SER A 42 8.06 -1.24 1.75
C SER A 42 9.19 -2.27 1.61
N VAL A 43 9.92 -2.56 2.70
CA VAL A 43 10.96 -3.61 2.72
C VAL A 43 10.33 -4.98 2.48
N ALA A 44 9.20 -5.27 3.13
CA ALA A 44 8.48 -6.53 2.94
C ALA A 44 7.96 -6.67 1.49
N ALA A 45 7.46 -5.60 0.88
CA ALA A 45 7.00 -5.60 -0.50
C ALA A 45 8.14 -5.86 -1.50
N LEU A 46 9.31 -5.24 -1.30
CA LEU A 46 10.51 -5.48 -2.11
C LEU A 46 10.98 -6.93 -2.05
N TRP A 47 10.73 -7.63 -0.93
CA TRP A 47 11.03 -9.04 -0.81
C TRP A 47 9.94 -9.91 -1.44
N ALA A 48 8.67 -9.66 -1.13
CA ALA A 48 7.56 -10.51 -1.55
C ALA A 48 7.28 -10.46 -3.06
N MET A 49 7.22 -9.26 -3.66
CA MET A 49 6.75 -9.10 -5.04
C MET A 49 7.69 -9.73 -6.08
N PRO A 50 9.02 -9.54 -6.01
CA PRO A 50 9.95 -10.21 -6.93
C PRO A 50 10.00 -11.73 -6.73
N ASN A 51 9.82 -12.22 -5.49
CA ASN A 51 9.74 -13.66 -5.23
C ASN A 51 8.48 -14.28 -5.86
N LEU A 52 7.33 -13.61 -5.77
CA LEU A 52 6.11 -14.04 -6.48
C LEU A 52 6.33 -14.05 -7.99
N PHE A 53 6.95 -13.00 -8.55
CA PHE A 53 7.31 -12.97 -9.96
C PHE A 53 8.22 -14.13 -10.35
N GLY A 54 9.30 -14.36 -9.61
CA GLY A 54 10.26 -15.44 -9.86
C GLY A 54 9.61 -16.82 -9.82
N TRP A 55 8.75 -17.07 -8.82
CA TRP A 55 8.07 -18.36 -8.68
C TRP A 55 7.12 -18.66 -9.84
N PHE A 56 6.33 -17.67 -10.30
CA PHE A 56 5.37 -17.85 -11.40
C PHE A 56 5.98 -17.70 -12.80
N THR A 57 7.27 -17.41 -12.91
CA THR A 57 8.01 -17.35 -14.19
C THR A 57 9.10 -18.41 -14.31
N ALA A 58 9.28 -19.24 -13.28
CA ALA A 58 10.23 -20.35 -13.28
C ALA A 58 9.84 -21.42 -14.32
N PRO A 59 10.82 -22.17 -14.87
CA PRO A 59 10.55 -23.27 -15.80
C PRO A 59 9.64 -24.35 -15.21
N GLU A 60 9.69 -24.55 -13.90
CA GLU A 60 8.91 -25.55 -13.16
C GLU A 60 7.56 -24.99 -12.65
N ALA A 61 7.20 -23.75 -13.01
CA ALA A 61 5.98 -23.12 -12.54
C ALA A 61 4.74 -23.90 -13.04
N PRO A 62 3.78 -24.25 -12.16
CA PRO A 62 2.55 -24.95 -12.56
C PRO A 62 1.71 -24.16 -13.57
N SER A 63 1.82 -22.82 -13.54
CA SER A 63 1.20 -21.89 -14.48
C SER A 63 2.09 -20.66 -14.64
N TYR A 64 2.35 -20.25 -15.88
CA TYR A 64 3.10 -19.04 -16.17
C TYR A 64 2.25 -17.80 -15.94
N PHE A 65 2.55 -17.03 -14.89
CA PHE A 65 1.80 -15.82 -14.54
C PHE A 65 2.68 -14.73 -13.91
N PRO A 66 3.40 -13.94 -14.73
CA PRO A 66 4.28 -12.88 -14.24
C PRO A 66 3.53 -11.77 -13.47
N GLY A 67 2.21 -11.68 -13.63
CA GLY A 67 1.36 -10.70 -12.95
C GLY A 67 0.97 -11.06 -11.51
N ALA A 68 1.47 -12.17 -10.93
CA ALA A 68 1.04 -12.68 -9.62
C ALA A 68 1.15 -11.70 -8.45
N ALA A 69 2.08 -10.75 -8.54
CA ALA A 69 2.25 -9.68 -7.56
C ALA A 69 1.00 -8.77 -7.42
N PHE A 70 0.30 -8.50 -8.53
CA PHE A 70 -0.88 -7.61 -8.54
C PHE A 70 -2.09 -8.15 -7.76
N PRO A 71 -2.58 -9.38 -8.00
CA PRO A 71 -3.67 -9.93 -7.19
C PRO A 71 -3.25 -10.16 -5.74
N ALA A 72 -1.99 -10.50 -5.46
CA ALA A 72 -1.50 -10.57 -4.08
C ALA A 72 -1.61 -9.20 -3.37
N ALA A 73 -1.20 -8.11 -4.03
CA ALA A 73 -1.38 -6.76 -3.51
C ALA A 73 -2.86 -6.39 -3.35
N ALA A 74 -3.72 -6.76 -4.32
CA ALA A 74 -5.16 -6.53 -4.24
C ALA A 74 -5.80 -7.26 -3.05
N LEU A 75 -5.35 -8.48 -2.73
CA LEU A 75 -5.83 -9.22 -1.54
C LEU A 75 -5.42 -8.52 -0.24
N CYS A 76 -4.19 -8.00 -0.15
CA CYS A 76 -3.77 -7.19 0.99
C CYS A 76 -4.64 -5.94 1.16
N GLU A 77 -4.92 -5.23 0.06
CA GLU A 77 -5.76 -4.04 0.06
C GLU A 77 -7.20 -4.35 0.48
N LEU A 78 -7.78 -5.45 -0.02
CA LEU A 78 -9.11 -5.90 0.40
C LEU A 78 -9.15 -6.26 1.89
N GLY A 79 -8.07 -6.87 2.42
CA GLY A 79 -7.94 -7.13 3.85
C GLY A 79 -7.89 -5.84 4.68
N ALA A 80 -7.09 -4.86 4.24
CA ALA A 80 -7.03 -3.54 4.88
C ALA A 80 -8.39 -2.82 4.84
N LEU A 81 -9.07 -2.86 3.70
CA LEU A 81 -10.40 -2.29 3.53
C LEU A 81 -11.42 -2.97 4.45
N ALA A 82 -11.35 -4.30 4.60
CA ALA A 82 -12.23 -5.03 5.51
C ALA A 82 -11.99 -4.62 6.97
N ILE A 83 -10.72 -4.49 7.39
CA ILE A 83 -10.38 -4.00 8.73
C ILE A 83 -10.93 -2.59 8.94
N PHE A 84 -10.71 -1.69 7.98
CA PHE A 84 -11.23 -0.33 8.03
C PHE A 84 -12.75 -0.30 8.15
N ALA A 85 -13.46 -1.08 7.34
CA ALA A 85 -14.92 -1.14 7.34
C ALA A 85 -15.51 -1.70 8.64
N ILE A 86 -14.74 -2.49 9.41
CA ILE A 86 -15.14 -2.99 10.73
C ILE A 86 -14.86 -1.96 11.84
N ALA A 87 -13.81 -1.15 11.67
CA ALA A 87 -13.35 -0.21 12.68
C ALA A 87 -13.95 1.21 12.56
N ALA A 88 -14.44 1.58 11.37
CA ALA A 88 -15.11 2.85 11.07
C ALA A 88 -16.58 2.86 11.51
#